data_AF-A0A5N6RDP1-F1
#
_entry.id   AF-A0A5N6RDP1-F1
#
_cell.length_a   1.000
_cell.length_b   1.000
_cell.length_c   1.000
_cell.angle_alpha   90.00
_cell.angle_beta   90.00
_cell.angle_gamma   90.00
#
_symmetry.space_group_name_H-M   'P 1'
#
loop_
_entity.id
_entity.type
_entity.pdbx_description
1 polymer ?
#
loop_
_entity_poly.entity_id
_entity_poly.type
_entity_poly.pdbx_seq_one_letter_code
_entity_poly.pdbx_strand_id
1 'polypeptide(L)'
;MSESKPVIGLSWEPKLPNLSSGTHNGSDSKSQDQPETSALWKPNSELVDGLFVPPNDPKKLNKLMRTQLKDTTGKSWFDMPAKTITPEVEKDMRLLKLRSVIDPKRHYKKGDSKSKTLPKYFQVGTVVEPASEFFTGRLTKKERKATLADELLSDHTLAQYRKRKVREIEEKNRPAGNDKWKRKSGQSRKRGKQRRH
;
A
#
# COMPACT_ATOMS: atom_id res chain seq x y z
N MET A 1 -55.17 18.60 -18.57
CA MET A 1 -53.93 17.84 -18.80
C MET A 1 -53.24 17.69 -17.45
N SER A 2 -53.10 16.45 -16.99
CA SER A 2 -52.62 16.10 -15.65
C SER A 2 -51.18 15.60 -15.74
N GLU A 3 -50.25 16.31 -15.12
CA GLU A 3 -48.87 15.86 -14.93
C GLU A 3 -48.64 15.60 -13.44
N SER A 4 -48.54 14.32 -13.06
CA SER A 4 -48.03 13.90 -11.75
C SER A 4 -46.55 13.50 -11.89
N LYS A 5 -45.73 14.02 -10.99
CA LYS A 5 -44.26 13.87 -10.97
C LYS A 5 -43.86 12.40 -10.69
N PRO A 6 -42.73 11.90 -11.24
CA PRO A 6 -42.25 10.57 -10.91
C PRO A 6 -41.69 10.53 -9.48
N VAL A 7 -42.29 9.68 -8.64
CA VAL A 7 -41.75 9.33 -7.32
C VAL A 7 -40.55 8.41 -7.53
N ILE A 8 -39.35 8.95 -7.33
CA ILE A 8 -38.11 8.19 -7.30
C ILE A 8 -38.10 7.38 -6.00
N GLY A 9 -38.59 6.15 -6.09
CA GLY A 9 -38.45 5.12 -5.07
C GLY A 9 -37.22 4.26 -5.37
N LEU A 10 -36.21 4.32 -4.50
CA LEU A 10 -35.13 3.33 -4.47
C LEU A 10 -35.68 2.00 -3.92
N SER A 11 -36.33 1.19 -4.75
CA SER A 11 -36.64 -0.20 -4.43
C SER A 11 -35.47 -1.08 -4.83
N TRP A 12 -34.38 -1.03 -4.06
CA TRP A 12 -33.40 -2.10 -4.10
C TRP A 12 -33.74 -3.10 -2.98
N GLU A 13 -34.33 -4.23 -3.38
CA GLU A 13 -34.62 -5.34 -2.51
C GLU A 13 -33.78 -6.54 -2.97
N PRO A 14 -32.81 -7.02 -2.17
CA PRO A 14 -32.05 -8.21 -2.53
C PRO A 14 -33.00 -9.42 -2.49
N LYS A 15 -33.10 -10.15 -3.61
CA LYS A 15 -33.87 -11.40 -3.67
C LYS A 15 -33.22 -12.44 -2.77
N LEU A 16 -33.73 -12.59 -1.56
CA LEU A 16 -33.35 -13.68 -0.66
C LEU A 16 -34.07 -14.96 -1.09
N PRO A 17 -33.40 -16.13 -1.07
CA PRO A 17 -34.06 -17.40 -1.33
C PRO A 17 -35.12 -17.67 -0.27
N ASN A 18 -36.31 -18.07 -0.73
CA ASN A 18 -37.47 -18.32 0.11
C ASN A 18 -37.25 -19.64 0.87
N LEU A 19 -36.94 -19.58 2.17
CA LEU A 19 -36.82 -20.76 3.03
C LEU A 19 -38.21 -21.20 3.50
N SER A 20 -38.93 -21.90 2.64
CA SER A 20 -40.18 -22.58 3.00
C SER A 20 -39.86 -23.86 3.78
N SER A 21 -40.07 -23.84 5.09
CA SER A 21 -40.15 -25.04 5.93
C SER A 21 -41.50 -25.74 5.71
N GLY A 22 -41.53 -26.73 4.82
CA GLY A 22 -42.70 -27.56 4.55
C GLY A 22 -42.64 -28.89 5.32
N THR A 23 -43.67 -29.13 6.12
CA THR A 23 -43.97 -30.37 6.86
C THR A 23 -44.11 -31.57 5.93
N HIS A 24 -43.57 -32.73 6.34
CA HIS A 24 -43.60 -33.99 5.62
C HIS A 24 -45.02 -34.48 5.26
N ASN A 25 -45.16 -35.05 4.05
CA ASN A 25 -45.93 -36.29 3.78
C ASN A 25 -45.63 -36.84 2.37
N GLY A 26 -45.14 -38.09 2.30
CA GLY A 26 -45.60 -39.10 1.34
C GLY A 26 -45.02 -39.20 -0.08
N SER A 27 -44.23 -40.27 -0.27
CA SER A 27 -44.09 -41.15 -1.46
C SER A 27 -43.09 -40.86 -2.58
N ASP A 28 -42.46 -41.97 -3.00
CA ASP A 28 -41.28 -42.15 -3.84
C ASP A 28 -41.39 -41.70 -5.30
N SER A 29 -40.28 -41.15 -5.83
CA SER A 29 -39.82 -41.48 -7.19
C SER A 29 -38.31 -41.21 -7.30
N LYS A 30 -37.62 -42.16 -7.92
CA LYS A 30 -36.17 -42.21 -8.11
C LYS A 30 -35.84 -41.80 -9.54
N SER A 31 -35.04 -40.76 -9.72
CA SER A 31 -34.29 -40.51 -10.96
C SER A 31 -33.02 -39.70 -10.69
N GLN A 32 -31.94 -40.11 -11.35
CA GLN A 32 -30.57 -39.62 -11.22
C GLN A 32 -30.32 -38.24 -11.87
N ASP A 33 -29.26 -37.61 -11.36
CA ASP A 33 -28.34 -36.64 -11.98
C ASP A 33 -28.71 -35.14 -12.05
N GLN A 34 -28.22 -34.38 -11.06
CA GLN A 34 -27.31 -33.23 -11.25
C GLN A 34 -26.51 -33.01 -9.94
N PRO A 35 -25.17 -33.06 -9.93
CA PRO A 35 -24.39 -32.49 -8.85
C PRO A 35 -24.38 -30.97 -9.05
N GLU A 36 -25.40 -30.29 -8.53
CA GLU A 36 -25.38 -28.84 -8.44
C GLU A 36 -24.16 -28.44 -7.63
N THR A 37 -23.25 -27.80 -8.33
CA THR A 37 -21.96 -27.34 -7.88
C THR A 37 -22.16 -26.36 -6.73
N SER A 38 -22.23 -26.89 -5.51
CA SER A 38 -22.06 -26.17 -4.26
C SER A 38 -20.59 -25.73 -4.09
N ALA A 39 -20.00 -25.17 -5.15
CA ALA A 39 -18.71 -24.52 -5.13
C ALA A 39 -18.89 -23.05 -4.69
N LEU A 40 -19.51 -22.84 -3.54
CA LEU A 40 -19.36 -21.58 -2.78
C LEU A 40 -18.17 -21.69 -1.83
N TRP A 41 -17.07 -22.31 -2.28
CA TRP A 41 -15.78 -22.16 -1.64
C TRP A 41 -14.91 -21.29 -2.56
N LYS A 42 -15.13 -19.98 -2.42
CA LYS A 42 -14.20 -18.99 -2.95
C LYS A 42 -12.95 -18.96 -2.06
N PRO A 43 -11.75 -18.78 -2.62
CA PRO A 43 -10.51 -18.71 -1.85
C PRO A 43 -10.53 -17.51 -0.88
N ASN A 44 -9.96 -17.69 0.31
CA ASN A 44 -9.91 -16.73 1.43
C ASN A 44 -9.15 -15.40 1.13
N SER A 45 -8.78 -15.13 -0.11
CA SER A 45 -7.96 -13.99 -0.51
C SER A 45 -8.77 -12.78 -1.00
N GLU A 46 -10.08 -12.92 -1.24
CA GLU A 46 -10.93 -11.82 -1.70
C GLU A 46 -11.79 -11.28 -0.54
N LEU A 47 -11.79 -9.96 -0.37
CA LEU A 47 -12.69 -9.27 0.54
C LEU A 47 -14.12 -9.42 0.02
N VAL A 48 -14.94 -10.20 0.72
CA VAL A 48 -16.37 -10.35 0.41
C VAL A 48 -17.08 -9.11 0.94
N ASP A 49 -17.62 -8.30 0.02
CA ASP A 49 -18.38 -7.08 0.30
C ASP A 49 -19.83 -7.40 0.75
N GLY A 50 -19.94 -8.32 1.72
CA GLY A 50 -21.20 -8.76 2.31
C GLY A 50 -21.31 -8.35 3.76
N LEU A 51 -22.54 -8.09 4.23
CA LEU A 51 -22.84 -7.90 5.65
C LEU A 51 -22.37 -9.13 6.43
N PHE A 52 -21.33 -8.96 7.25
CA PHE A 52 -20.81 -10.04 8.09
C PHE A 52 -21.84 -10.39 9.16
N VAL A 53 -22.52 -11.53 9.02
CA VAL A 53 -23.41 -12.09 10.04
C VAL A 53 -22.57 -13.01 10.93
N PRO A 54 -22.40 -12.70 12.23
CA PRO A 54 -21.67 -13.57 13.15
C PRO A 54 -22.32 -14.97 13.23
N PRO A 55 -21.54 -16.06 13.21
CA PRO A 55 -22.07 -17.41 13.39
C PRO A 55 -22.81 -17.57 14.73
N ASN A 56 -23.95 -18.27 14.74
CA ASN A 56 -24.75 -18.47 15.97
C ASN A 56 -24.11 -19.43 16.99
N ASP A 57 -23.21 -20.32 16.55
CA ASP A 57 -22.61 -21.32 17.43
C ASP A 57 -21.55 -20.71 18.38
N PRO A 58 -21.62 -20.95 19.70
CA PRO A 58 -20.69 -20.35 20.66
C PRO A 58 -19.24 -20.80 20.46
N LYS A 59 -19.00 -22.03 19.99
CA LYS A 59 -17.65 -22.53 19.68
C LYS A 59 -17.04 -21.80 18.48
N LYS A 60 -17.84 -21.52 17.45
CA LYS A 60 -17.38 -20.79 16.26
C LYS A 60 -17.15 -19.32 16.60
N LEU A 61 -18.01 -18.71 17.41
CA LEU A 61 -17.81 -17.36 17.95
C LEU A 61 -16.51 -17.25 18.75
N ASN A 62 -16.25 -18.16 19.69
CA ASN A 62 -15.01 -18.16 20.48
C ASN A 62 -13.76 -18.39 19.61
N LYS A 63 -13.86 -19.22 18.57
CA LYS A 63 -12.78 -19.42 17.60
C LYS A 63 -12.54 -18.16 16.78
N LEU A 64 -13.60 -17.52 16.28
CA LEU A 64 -13.52 -16.25 15.57
C LEU A 64 -12.92 -15.17 16.47
N MET A 65 -13.41 -15.01 17.70
CA MET A 65 -12.84 -14.06 18.66
C MET A 65 -11.37 -14.32 18.91
N ARG A 66 -10.93 -15.58 19.04
CA ARG A 66 -9.51 -15.95 19.14
C ARG A 66 -8.69 -15.62 17.89
N THR A 67 -9.25 -15.75 16.69
CA THR A 67 -8.57 -15.33 15.44
C THR A 67 -8.60 -13.82 15.23
N GLN A 68 -9.60 -13.12 15.79
CA GLN A 68 -9.72 -11.67 15.79
C GLN A 68 -8.93 -11.03 16.94
N LEU A 69 -8.43 -11.84 17.91
CA LEU A 69 -7.42 -11.37 18.85
C LEU A 69 -6.28 -10.85 18.00
N LYS A 70 -6.05 -9.54 18.15
CA LYS A 70 -5.15 -8.78 17.29
C LYS A 70 -3.81 -9.50 17.26
N ASP A 71 -3.32 -9.83 16.07
CA ASP A 71 -1.96 -10.31 15.88
C ASP A 71 -1.02 -9.33 16.59
N THR A 72 -0.38 -9.82 17.63
CA THR A 72 0.32 -8.99 18.61
C THR A 72 1.67 -9.64 18.93
N THR A 73 2.69 -8.84 19.21
CA THR A 73 4.05 -9.33 19.54
C THR A 73 4.11 -10.14 20.84
N GLY A 74 3.06 -10.07 21.66
CA GLY A 74 2.92 -10.74 22.95
C GLY A 74 3.34 -9.89 24.14
N LYS A 75 3.09 -10.41 25.34
CA LYS A 75 3.26 -9.71 26.62
C LYS A 75 4.72 -9.30 26.92
N SER A 76 5.70 -10.04 26.38
CA SER A 76 7.13 -9.69 26.51
C SER A 76 7.49 -8.39 25.80
N TRP A 77 6.68 -7.96 24.82
CA TRP A 77 6.87 -6.75 24.04
C TRP A 77 5.59 -5.90 24.03
N PHE A 78 5.05 -5.68 25.23
CA PHE A 78 3.93 -4.77 25.53
C PHE A 78 2.75 -4.86 24.58
N ASP A 79 2.47 -6.06 24.07
CA ASP A 79 1.33 -6.32 23.20
C ASP A 79 1.23 -5.34 22.01
N MET A 80 2.34 -5.11 21.30
CA MET A 80 2.37 -4.26 20.11
C MET A 80 1.50 -4.86 18.98
N PRO A 81 0.47 -4.13 18.50
CA PRO A 81 -0.40 -4.62 17.44
C PRO A 81 0.28 -4.58 16.07
N ALA A 82 -0.05 -5.54 15.20
CA ALA A 82 0.31 -5.49 13.78
C ALA A 82 -0.48 -4.36 13.09
N LYS A 83 0.22 -3.37 12.53
CA LYS A 83 -0.40 -2.25 11.82
C LYS A 83 -0.58 -2.59 10.34
N THR A 84 -1.75 -2.27 9.79
CA THR A 84 -2.02 -2.41 8.35
C THR A 84 -1.10 -1.50 7.55
N ILE A 85 -0.45 -2.05 6.53
CA ILE A 85 0.46 -1.31 5.66
C ILE A 85 -0.36 -0.49 4.66
N THR A 86 -0.61 0.77 5.01
CA THR A 86 -1.15 1.78 4.07
C THR A 86 -0.05 2.23 3.09
N PRO A 87 -0.39 2.75 1.90
CA PRO A 87 0.61 3.19 0.91
C PRO A 87 1.52 4.32 1.41
N GLU A 88 1.05 5.18 2.32
CA GLU A 88 1.86 6.24 2.94
C GLU A 88 2.92 5.67 3.86
N VAL A 89 2.49 4.81 4.80
CA VAL A 89 3.39 4.07 5.69
C VAL A 89 4.39 3.24 4.90
N GLU A 90 3.98 2.60 3.79
CA GLU A 90 4.91 1.86 2.95
C GLU A 90 6.01 2.75 2.38
N LYS A 91 5.70 3.98 1.92
CA LYS A 91 6.70 4.94 1.44
C LYS A 91 7.70 5.29 2.55
N ASP A 92 7.21 5.57 3.75
CA ASP A 92 8.05 5.90 4.91
C ASP A 92 8.95 4.71 5.30
N MET A 93 8.43 3.50 5.27
CA MET A 93 9.22 2.30 5.57
C MET A 93 10.29 2.01 4.51
N ARG A 94 9.97 2.18 3.23
CA ARG A 94 10.96 2.11 2.14
C ARG A 94 12.02 3.21 2.31
N LEU A 95 11.62 4.40 2.72
CA LEU A 95 12.52 5.52 2.97
C LEU A 95 13.51 5.20 4.10
N LEU A 96 13.04 4.66 5.22
CA LEU A 96 13.90 4.23 6.33
C LEU A 96 14.91 3.17 5.90
N LYS A 97 14.53 2.23 5.03
CA LYS A 97 15.47 1.25 4.45
C LYS A 97 16.58 1.91 3.64
N LEU A 98 16.24 2.96 2.90
CA LEU A 98 17.15 3.73 2.04
C LEU A 98 17.85 4.89 2.76
N ARG A 99 17.76 4.98 4.09
CA ARG A 99 18.33 6.09 4.87
C ARG A 99 19.83 6.34 4.63
N SER A 100 20.58 5.32 4.25
CA SER A 100 22.01 5.43 3.93
C SER A 100 22.30 6.25 2.67
N VAL A 101 21.32 6.45 1.80
CA VAL A 101 21.48 7.18 0.52
C VAL A 101 20.85 8.57 0.60
N ILE A 102 20.08 8.86 1.64
CA ILE A 102 19.37 10.13 1.81
C ILE A 102 20.36 11.28 2.01
N ASP A 103 21.29 11.11 2.95
CA ASP A 103 22.28 12.13 3.32
C ASP A 103 23.69 11.58 3.02
N PRO A 104 24.47 12.22 2.13
CA PRO A 104 25.83 11.78 1.81
C PRO A 104 26.81 11.88 2.99
N LYS A 105 26.49 12.66 4.03
CA LYS A 105 27.38 12.86 5.19
C LYS A 105 27.08 11.87 6.32
N ARG A 106 25.91 11.24 6.32
CA ARG A 106 25.49 10.32 7.39
C ARG A 106 25.60 8.87 6.92
N HIS A 107 26.57 8.17 7.48
CA HIS A 107 26.76 6.74 7.24
C HIS A 107 26.14 5.92 8.38
N TYR A 108 25.12 5.13 8.06
CA TYR A 108 24.47 4.23 9.01
C TYR A 108 25.05 2.81 8.92
N LYS A 109 25.00 2.08 10.04
CA LYS A 109 25.30 0.65 10.05
C LYS A 109 24.35 -0.08 9.09
N LYS A 110 24.91 -0.93 8.23
CA LYS A 110 24.16 -1.80 7.32
C LYS A 110 23.41 -2.86 8.14
N GLY A 111 22.18 -2.56 8.54
CA GLY A 111 21.28 -3.50 9.22
C GLY A 111 20.43 -4.29 8.21
N ASP A 112 19.17 -4.51 8.56
CA ASP A 112 18.14 -5.22 7.76
C ASP A 112 17.76 -4.53 6.44
N SER A 113 18.57 -3.60 5.93
CA SER A 113 18.40 -3.01 4.59
C SER A 113 18.35 -4.06 3.47
N LYS A 114 18.79 -5.30 3.74
CA LYS A 114 18.72 -6.44 2.82
C LYS A 114 17.40 -7.20 2.86
N SER A 115 16.60 -7.08 3.93
CA SER A 115 15.31 -7.77 3.99
C SER A 115 14.35 -7.05 3.05
N LYS A 116 13.82 -7.78 2.06
CA LYS A 116 12.82 -7.23 1.12
C LYS A 116 11.49 -6.97 1.83
N THR A 117 11.19 -7.76 2.85
CA THR A 117 9.97 -7.71 3.65
C THR A 117 9.95 -6.52 4.60
N LEU A 118 8.79 -5.86 4.69
CA LEU A 118 8.55 -4.84 5.72
C LEU A 118 8.31 -5.55 7.07
N PRO A 119 8.67 -4.93 8.21
CA PRO A 119 8.37 -5.51 9.51
C PRO A 119 6.85 -5.63 9.69
N LYS A 120 6.40 -6.74 10.28
CA LYS A 120 4.98 -7.01 10.55
C LYS A 120 4.42 -6.13 11.67
N TYR A 121 5.21 -5.98 12.74
CA TYR A 121 4.83 -5.22 13.92
C TYR A 121 5.62 -3.91 13.96
N PHE A 122 4.91 -2.78 13.94
CA PHE A 122 5.51 -1.46 14.03
C PHE A 122 4.46 -0.44 14.49
N GLN A 123 4.94 0.66 15.06
CA GLN A 123 4.13 1.81 15.43
C GLN A 123 4.77 3.07 14.86
N VAL A 124 3.93 4.04 14.50
CA VAL A 124 4.36 5.37 14.06
C VAL A 124 3.99 6.33 15.17
N GLY A 125 4.99 7.04 15.69
CA GLY A 125 4.81 8.03 16.75
C GLY A 125 5.52 9.33 16.41
N THR A 126 5.13 10.40 17.07
CA THR A 126 5.74 11.72 16.96
C THR A 126 6.61 11.99 18.19
N VAL A 127 7.73 12.68 18.00
CA VAL A 127 8.61 13.07 19.10
C VAL A 127 7.96 14.22 19.86
N VAL A 128 7.82 14.07 21.18
CA VAL A 128 7.39 15.15 22.08
C VAL A 128 8.66 15.81 22.62
N GLU A 129 8.88 17.05 22.22
CA GLU A 129 10.06 17.83 22.61
C GLU A 129 9.99 18.20 24.10
N PRO A 130 11.12 18.17 24.84
CA PRO A 130 11.16 18.58 26.23
C PRO A 130 11.05 20.11 26.37
N ALA A 131 10.55 20.57 27.53
CA ALA A 131 10.39 22.00 27.80
C ALA A 131 11.73 22.77 27.89
N SER A 132 12.86 22.08 28.08
CA SER A 132 14.19 22.67 28.23
C SER A 132 14.82 23.14 26.93
N GLU A 133 14.46 22.54 25.79
CA GLU A 133 15.11 22.79 24.50
C GLU A 133 14.16 23.49 23.52
N PHE A 134 14.14 24.83 23.54
CA PHE A 134 13.23 25.60 22.71
C PHE A 134 13.78 25.95 21.32
N PHE A 135 15.08 26.25 21.21
CA PHE A 135 15.64 26.90 20.02
C PHE A 135 16.30 25.95 19.01
N THR A 136 16.90 24.85 19.47
CA THR A 136 17.73 23.98 18.62
C THR A 136 17.06 22.65 18.29
N GLY A 137 16.45 21.98 19.27
CA GLY A 137 15.83 20.67 19.12
C GLY A 137 14.41 20.69 18.58
N ARG A 138 13.80 21.88 18.43
CA ARG A 138 12.38 22.05 18.13
C ARG A 138 12.12 22.41 16.67
N LEU A 139 11.23 21.65 16.03
CA LEU A 139 10.73 21.99 14.70
C LEU A 139 9.61 23.03 14.78
N THR A 140 9.62 23.99 13.85
CA THR A 140 8.53 24.97 13.72
C THR A 140 7.27 24.31 13.19
N LYS A 141 6.10 24.95 13.39
CA LYS A 141 4.81 24.43 12.90
C LYS A 141 4.79 24.17 11.38
N LYS A 142 5.59 24.89 10.60
CA LYS A 142 5.67 24.75 9.14
C LYS A 142 6.48 23.53 8.72
N GLU A 143 7.53 23.21 9.47
CA GLU A 143 8.42 22.08 9.24
C GLU A 143 7.78 20.76 9.69
N ARG A 144 6.93 20.80 10.73
CA ARG A 144 6.18 19.61 11.18
C ARG A 144 5.21 19.14 10.09
N LYS A 145 5.39 17.91 9.62
CA LYS A 145 4.51 17.23 8.66
C LYS A 145 3.88 15.97 9.25
N ALA A 146 2.89 15.42 8.55
CA ALA A 146 2.20 14.20 8.96
C ALA A 146 3.02 12.94 8.68
N THR A 147 3.81 12.93 7.60
CA THR A 147 4.63 11.79 7.16
C THR A 147 6.11 12.15 7.08
N LEU A 148 6.97 11.14 7.20
CA LEU A 148 8.42 11.33 7.09
C LEU A 148 8.82 11.72 5.66
N ALA A 149 8.16 11.15 4.66
CA ALA A 149 8.37 11.51 3.26
C ALA A 149 8.07 12.99 2.97
N ASP A 150 6.99 13.54 3.53
CA ASP A 150 6.60 14.94 3.31
C ASP A 150 7.60 15.91 3.96
N GLU A 151 8.10 15.58 5.15
CA GLU A 151 9.13 16.36 5.83
C GLU A 151 10.39 16.44 4.94
N LEU A 152 10.80 15.31 4.40
CA LEU A 152 11.96 15.21 3.52
C LEU A 152 11.79 15.95 2.18
N LEU A 153 10.56 16.01 1.66
CA LEU A 153 10.25 16.77 0.46
C LEU A 153 10.31 18.28 0.71
N SER A 154 10.01 18.71 1.95
CA SER A 154 10.03 20.12 2.33
C SER A 154 11.45 20.70 2.46
N ASP A 155 12.47 19.84 2.62
CA ASP A 155 13.87 20.27 2.68
C ASP A 155 14.44 20.60 1.28
N HIS A 156 14.64 21.89 1.04
CA HIS A 156 15.18 22.41 -0.21
C HIS A 156 16.62 21.97 -0.48
N THR A 157 17.45 21.78 0.56
CA THR A 157 18.87 21.41 0.40
C THR A 157 19.01 20.00 -0.16
N LEU A 158 18.19 19.08 0.38
CA LEU A 158 18.11 17.70 -0.08
C LEU A 158 17.53 17.62 -1.49
N ALA A 159 16.52 18.43 -1.80
CA ALA A 159 15.95 18.49 -3.14
C ALA A 159 17.00 18.89 -4.20
N GLN A 160 17.81 19.92 -3.92
CA GLN A 160 18.89 20.35 -4.81
C GLN A 160 19.95 19.25 -5.01
N TYR A 161 20.42 18.63 -3.92
CA TYR A 161 21.39 17.55 -3.98
C TYR A 161 20.88 16.37 -4.80
N ARG A 162 19.64 15.93 -4.54
CA ARG A 162 19.01 14.82 -5.27
C ARG A 162 18.86 15.13 -6.74
N LYS A 163 18.35 16.31 -7.11
CA LYS A 163 18.22 16.72 -8.51
C LYS A 163 19.55 16.65 -9.24
N ARG A 164 20.63 17.14 -8.60
CA ARG A 164 21.99 17.07 -9.15
C ARG A 164 22.47 15.63 -9.33
N LYS A 165 22.34 14.78 -8.31
CA LYS A 165 22.82 13.39 -8.35
C LYS A 165 22.00 12.51 -9.29
N VAL A 166 20.68 12.69 -9.34
CA VAL A 166 19.82 11.97 -10.29
C VAL A 166 20.23 12.29 -11.72
N ARG A 167 20.41 13.58 -12.06
CA ARG A 167 20.90 13.97 -13.39
C ARG A 167 22.26 13.35 -13.74
N GLU A 168 23.19 13.32 -12.79
CA GLU A 168 24.50 12.69 -12.97
C GLU A 168 24.39 11.17 -13.22
N ILE A 169 23.50 10.50 -12.47
CA ILE A 169 23.22 9.07 -12.64
C ILE A 169 22.54 8.81 -13.99
N GLU A 170 21.56 9.61 -14.38
CA GLU A 170 20.89 9.52 -15.66
C GLU A 170 21.85 9.73 -16.82
N GLU A 171 22.74 10.73 -16.74
CA GLU A 171 23.77 10.97 -17.75
C GLU A 171 24.75 9.80 -17.86
N LYS A 172 25.16 9.22 -16.72
CA LYS A 172 26.04 8.05 -16.68
C LYS A 172 25.35 6.78 -17.20
N ASN A 173 24.09 6.58 -16.84
CA ASN A 173 23.31 5.39 -17.20
C ASN A 173 22.69 5.50 -18.58
N ARG A 174 22.68 6.70 -19.20
CA ARG A 174 22.17 6.89 -20.56
C ARG A 174 22.99 6.00 -21.50
N PRO A 175 22.39 4.97 -22.10
CA PRO A 175 23.12 4.12 -23.01
C PRO A 175 23.61 4.98 -24.17
N ALA A 176 24.88 4.83 -24.52
CA ALA A 176 25.50 5.59 -25.59
C ALA A 176 25.05 5.13 -26.99
N GLY A 177 23.77 4.78 -27.16
CA GLY A 177 23.19 4.17 -28.34
C GLY A 177 23.13 5.10 -29.55
N ASN A 178 21.95 5.21 -30.17
CA ASN A 178 21.78 5.92 -31.44
C ASN A 178 22.29 7.38 -31.44
N ASP A 179 22.29 8.06 -30.30
CA ASP A 179 22.80 9.43 -30.19
C ASP A 179 24.31 9.53 -30.39
N LYS A 180 25.11 8.56 -29.90
CA LYS A 180 26.56 8.55 -30.14
C LYS A 180 26.85 8.32 -31.61
N TRP A 181 26.11 7.41 -32.25
CA TRP A 181 26.23 7.15 -33.69
C TRP A 181 25.79 8.34 -34.53
N LYS A 182 24.65 8.99 -34.22
CA LYS A 182 24.18 10.22 -34.86
C LYS A 182 25.17 11.38 -34.72
N ARG A 183 25.79 11.55 -33.54
CA ARG A 183 26.85 12.55 -33.34
C ARG A 183 28.07 12.24 -34.21
N LYS A 184 28.51 10.97 -34.28
CA LYS A 184 29.66 10.55 -35.10
C LYS A 184 29.40 10.73 -36.60
N SER A 185 28.20 10.39 -37.09
CA SER A 185 27.85 10.55 -38.51
C SER A 185 27.70 12.02 -38.90
N GLY A 186 27.12 12.86 -38.04
CA GLY A 186 27.05 14.30 -38.23
C GLY A 186 28.42 14.98 -38.27
N GLN A 187 29.35 14.57 -37.39
CA GLN A 187 30.72 15.09 -37.41
C GLN A 187 31.50 14.65 -38.66
N SER A 188 31.35 13.39 -39.09
CA SER A 188 31.95 12.91 -40.34
C SER A 188 31.48 13.72 -41.56
N ARG A 189 30.17 13.99 -41.66
CA ARG A 189 29.59 14.82 -42.73
C ARG A 189 30.11 16.27 -42.71
N LYS A 190 30.24 16.89 -41.54
CA LYS A 190 30.79 18.26 -41.41
C LYS A 190 32.26 18.31 -41.83
N ARG A 191 33.07 17.35 -41.40
CA ARG A 191 34.49 17.26 -41.73
C ARG A 191 34.73 17.02 -43.23
N GLY A 192 33.87 16.22 -43.88
CA GLY A 192 33.90 16.02 -45.33
C GLY A 192 33.56 17.28 -46.13
N LYS A 193 32.66 18.13 -45.64
CA LYS A 193 32.34 19.42 -46.30
C LYS A 193 33.48 20.43 -46.17
N GLN A 194 34.18 20.49 -45.04
CA GLN A 194 35.33 21.38 -44.85
C GLN A 194 36.55 21.01 -45.71
N ARG A 195 36.68 19.76 -46.16
CA ARG A 195 37.78 19.33 -47.05
C ARG A 195 37.49 19.52 -48.54
N ARG A 196 36.28 19.95 -48.89
CA ARG A 196 35.83 20.14 -50.28
C ARG A 196 35.85 21.62 -50.71
N HIS A 197 36.30 22.50 -49.83
CA HIS A 197 36.57 23.91 -50.07
C HIS A 197 38.08 24.14 -49.94
#